data_AF-A0AB74M7G4-F1
#
_entry.id   AF-A0AB74M7G4-F1
#
_cell.length_a   1.000
_cell.length_b   1.000
_cell.length_c   1.000
_cell.angle_alpha   90.00
_cell.angle_beta   90.00
_cell.angle_gamma   90.00
#
_symmetry.space_group_name_H-M   'P 1'
#
loop_
_entity.id
_entity.type
_entity.pdbx_description
1 polymer ?
#
loop_
_entity_poly.entity_id
_entity_poly.type
_entity_poly.pdbx_seq_one_letter_code
_entity_poly.pdbx_strand_id
1 'polypeptide(L)' 'DTGIVIHKSFRSPVTGRFNFTLTRGDDYFGQDFTFFEALRTADRLISGLRFQYPGSKH' A
#
# COMPACT_ATOMS: atom_id res chain seq x y z
N ASP A 1 -14.42 11.33 7.37
CA ASP A 1 -13.33 11.68 6.44
C ASP A 1 -12.07 10.95 6.87
N THR A 2 -11.82 9.77 6.32
CA THR A 2 -10.71 8.90 6.74
C THR A 2 -9.57 9.05 5.73
N GLY A 3 -8.47 9.64 6.19
CA GLY A 3 -7.25 9.81 5.41
C GLY A 3 -6.58 8.47 5.08
N ILE A 4 -5.76 8.48 4.05
CA ILE A 4 -4.94 7.33 3.67
C ILE A 4 -3.64 7.39 4.47
N VAL A 5 -3.27 6.26 5.10
CA VAL A 5 -2.04 6.14 5.88
C VAL A 5 -1.14 5.08 5.27
N ILE A 6 0.12 5.46 5.01
CA ILE A 6 1.19 4.55 4.59
C ILE A 6 2.05 4.24 5.81
N HIS A 7 2.02 3.00 6.26
CA HIS A 7 2.84 2.50 7.36
C HIS A 7 4.12 1.89 6.81
N LYS A 8 5.26 2.31 7.36
CA LYS A 8 6.56 1.69 7.07
C LYS A 8 6.78 0.52 8.03
N SER A 9 7.04 -0.67 7.50
CA SER A 9 7.37 -1.84 8.30
C SER A 9 8.82 -1.81 8.79
N PHE A 10 9.16 -2.74 9.68
CA PHE A 10 10.55 -3.10 9.92
C PHE A 10 11.19 -3.66 8.66
N ARG A 11 12.52 -3.56 8.59
CA ARG A 11 13.31 -4.12 7.49
C ARG A 11 13.11 -5.64 7.48
N SER A 12 12.66 -6.18 6.34
CA SER A 12 12.48 -7.62 6.17
C SER A 12 13.82 -8.34 6.36
N PRO A 13 13.90 -9.36 7.22
CA PRO A 13 15.11 -10.15 7.37
C PRO A 13 15.38 -11.05 6.16
N VAL A 14 14.34 -11.36 5.35
CA VAL A 14 14.45 -12.24 4.17
C VAL A 14 14.93 -11.45 2.95
N THR A 15 14.30 -10.31 2.65
CA THR A 15 14.59 -9.55 1.44
C THR A 15 15.54 -8.37 1.68
N GLY A 16 15.77 -8.00 2.95
CA GLY A 16 16.58 -6.83 3.32
C GLY A 16 15.94 -5.49 2.96
N ARG A 17 14.67 -5.46 2.54
CA ARG A 17 13.95 -4.25 2.12
C ARG A 17 12.95 -3.79 3.19
N PHE A 18 12.60 -2.51 3.15
CA PHE A 18 11.44 -2.01 3.88
C PHE A 18 10.18 -2.26 3.06
N ASN A 19 9.18 -2.83 3.70
CA ASN A 19 7.87 -3.02 3.12
C ASN A 19 6.94 -1.93 3.67
N PHE A 20 5.88 -1.66 2.93
CA PHE A 20 4.91 -0.64 3.26
C PHE A 20 3.51 -1.25 3.24
N THR A 21 2.64 -0.69 4.07
CA THR A 21 1.24 -1.11 4.23
C THR A 21 0.36 0.11 4.06
N LEU A 22 -0.79 -0.06 3.40
CA LEU A 22 -1.72 1.02 3.11
C LEU A 22 -3.06 0.77 3.80
N THR A 23 -3.57 1.78 4.50
CA THR A 23 -4.84 1.72 5.24
C THR A 23 -5.69 2.96 5.01
N ARG A 24 -7.03 2.83 5.10
CA ARG A 24 -7.99 3.95 5.10
C ARG A 24 -9.10 3.66 6.11
N GLY A 25 -9.02 4.25 7.30
CA GLY A 25 -9.90 3.84 8.39
C GLY A 25 -9.68 2.36 8.73
N ASP A 26 -10.74 1.57 8.68
CA ASP A 26 -10.67 0.11 8.92
C ASP A 26 -10.31 -0.69 7.66
N ASP A 27 -10.23 -0.05 6.49
CA ASP A 27 -9.87 -0.73 5.24
C ASP A 27 -8.37 -1.00 5.17
N TYR A 28 -8.04 -2.25 4.84
CA TYR A 28 -6.68 -2.74 4.63
C TYR A 28 -6.46 -3.10 3.15
N PHE A 29 -5.49 -2.45 2.50
CA PHE A 29 -5.24 -2.61 1.06
C PHE A 29 -4.03 -3.50 0.75
N GLY A 30 -3.43 -4.14 1.75
CA GLY A 30 -2.33 -5.09 1.55
C GLY A 30 -1.04 -4.73 2.29
N GLN A 31 -0.18 -5.76 2.39
CA GLN A 31 1.18 -5.67 2.89
C GLN A 31 2.18 -5.79 1.74
N ASP A 32 3.43 -5.45 2.02
CA ASP A 32 4.56 -5.74 1.13
C ASP A 32 4.64 -4.88 -0.13
N PHE A 33 4.04 -3.70 -0.09
CA PHE A 33 4.33 -2.67 -1.08
C PHE A 33 5.78 -2.19 -0.95
N THR A 34 6.42 -1.93 -2.08
CA THR A 34 7.48 -0.92 -2.12
C THR A 34 6.87 0.47 -1.85
N PHE A 35 7.70 1.43 -1.44
CA PHE A 35 7.20 2.79 -1.19
C PHE A 35 6.49 3.40 -2.42
N PHE A 36 7.03 3.17 -3.62
CA PHE A 36 6.44 3.64 -4.86
C PHE A 36 5.08 2.99 -5.17
N GLU A 37 4.92 1.70 -4.89
CA GLU A 37 3.62 1.02 -5.07
C GLU A 37 2.58 1.51 -4.07
N ALA A 38 2.99 1.77 -2.83
CA ALA A 38 2.10 2.37 -1.82
C ALA A 38 1.61 3.75 -2.26
N LEU A 39 2.52 4.61 -2.75
CA LEU A 39 2.17 5.94 -3.28
C LEU A 39 1.24 5.87 -4.48
N ARG A 40 1.55 5.01 -5.46
CA ARG A 40 0.70 4.82 -6.65
C ARG A 40 -0.70 4.34 -6.25
N THR A 41 -0.78 3.44 -5.27
CA THR A 41 -2.06 2.95 -4.76
C THR A 41 -2.84 4.05 -4.05
N ALA A 42 -2.17 4.85 -3.21
CA ALA A 42 -2.79 5.98 -2.54
C ALA A 42 -3.37 7.00 -3.54
N ASP A 43 -2.60 7.37 -4.56
CA ASP A 43 -3.01 8.29 -5.63
C ASP A 43 -4.27 7.81 -6.37
N ARG A 44 -4.33 6.51 -6.69
CA ARG A 44 -5.52 5.89 -7.27
C ARG A 44 -6.74 5.99 -6.35
N LEU A 45 -6.58 5.67 -5.07
CA LEU A 45 -7.67 5.74 -4.10
C LEU A 45 -8.17 7.18 -3.88
N ILE A 46 -7.26 8.17 -3.86
CA ILE A 46 -7.60 9.60 -3.79
C ILE A 46 -8.38 10.02 -5.04
N SER A 47 -8.01 9.49 -6.21
CA SER A 47 -8.68 9.73 -7.48
C SER A 47 -10.03 9.00 -7.61
N GLY A 48 -10.49 8.29 -6.57
CA GLY A 48 -11.73 7.51 -6.60
C GLY A 48 -11.65 6.21 -7.41
N LEU A 49 -10.44 5.81 -7.83
CA LEU A 49 -10.21 4.56 -8.54
C LEU A 49 -10.15 3.40 -7.56
N ARG A 50 -10.57 2.23 -8.02
CA ARG A 50 -10.53 1.01 -7.20
C ARG A 50 -9.09 0.56 -6.94
N PHE A 51 -8.91 -0.04 -5.77
CA PHE A 51 -7.68 -0.74 -5.42
C PHE A 51 -7.41 -1.85 -6.45
N GLN A 52 -6.16 -1.92 -6.90
CA GLN A 52 -5.70 -2.95 -7.83
C GLN A 52 -4.36 -3.47 -7.32
N TYR A 53 -4.31 -4.75 -6.96
CA TYR A 53 -3.09 -5.34 -6.43
C TYR A 53 -2.01 -5.35 -7.53
N PRO A 54 -0.77 -4.88 -7.25
CA PRO A 54 0.27 -4.77 -8.28
C PRO A 54 0.68 -6.11 -8.92
N GLY A 55 0.33 -7.25 -8.28
CA GLY A 55 0.54 -8.61 -8.80
C GLY A 55 -0.69 -9.27 -9.46
N SER A 56 -1.87 -8.66 -9.40
CA SER A 56 -3.08 -9.21 -10.04
C SER A 56 -3.09 -8.85 -11.52
N LYS A 57 -2.26 -9.55 -12.30
CA LYS A 57 -2.43 -9.62 -13.76
C LYS A 57 -3.38 -10.75 -14.10
N HIS A 58 -4.68 -10.49 -13.98
CA HIS A 58 -5.75 -11.23 -14.67
C HIS A 58 -6.80 -10.23 -15.13
#